data_AF-A0A3S0U714-F1
#
_entry.id   AF-A0A3S0U714-F1
#
_cell.length_a   1.000
_cell.length_b   1.000
_cell.length_c   1.000
_cell.angle_alpha   90.00
_cell.angle_beta   90.00
_cell.angle_gamma   90.00
#
_symmetry.space_group_name_H-M   'P 1'
#
loop_
_entity.id
_entity.type
_entity.pdbx_description
1 polymer ?
#
loop_
_entity_poly.entity_id
_entity_poly.type
_entity_poly.pdbx_seq_one_letter_code
_entity_poly.pdbx_strand_id
1 'polypeptide(L)'
;MSVSQAQAQAQALALAPVPGAPAGEYVFAGRPIDHHVGRIAAVVDPVFLAEAGWDPARQILVFAPQHPLLGRRICRAEGCATTATGAAGICGVCRKRLIENGLDASEVAALPPRERRSQRRGPERCRVHGCAREWLSLRSGLCSAHAEQKRRMPGVGFSAFLTHQTVKPLPLLPDCSVQACVRQRRHPAGLYCDAHQQRLRSLRKQDPGLDESCWQATESAIGRGGEVSLRGLSPLVVAQLLAGLQQRCRINAVKTNDAVLRVLVNDIRAQRVASLADYTIGEDRDLEFTGLANCLAGHARRVLSTPETEVVTDVWELAVFGHSGTLSFTGISQHWLREAAKRWAADDLPKRRVRAGRRTSAGLSVRHHIGCLTRLSESLRMRTDRGEHPAALGRTDMEAFLHRLAYLESVGQISDDARIRACREVRAVLTRIRAMGLTRPDRLAAGLGEDFAIAVSDIPAEPEPGEPNRDLPPEIMAQLCAHLDRLTSPEIRTAVELAIDTGRRPEEICALNFDCLTRDDDGLPVLVYQGLLHDQVTVLVTRPHWPVWS
;
A
#
# COMPACT_ATOMS: atom_id res chain seq x y z
N MET A 1 22.60 -34.12 14.43
CA MET A 1 21.25 -33.56 14.26
C MET A 1 21.07 -33.18 12.80
N SER A 2 20.01 -33.64 12.15
CA SER A 2 19.77 -33.31 10.74
C SER A 2 19.41 -31.83 10.57
N VAL A 3 19.70 -31.25 9.41
CA VAL A 3 19.32 -29.86 9.06
C VAL A 3 17.79 -29.64 9.25
N SER A 4 17.00 -30.69 9.01
CA SER A 4 15.55 -30.72 9.27
C SER A 4 15.19 -30.61 10.76
N GLN A 5 15.95 -31.26 11.66
CA GLN A 5 15.76 -31.10 13.10
C GLN A 5 16.18 -29.70 13.59
N ALA A 6 17.26 -29.13 13.04
CA ALA A 6 17.67 -27.76 13.36
C ALA A 6 16.64 -26.71 12.88
N GLN A 7 16.02 -26.91 11.71
CA GLN A 7 14.95 -26.05 11.20
C GLN A 7 13.65 -26.21 12.00
N ALA A 8 13.26 -27.43 12.36
CA ALA A 8 12.09 -27.68 13.20
C ALA A 8 12.26 -27.13 14.63
N GLN A 9 13.48 -27.22 15.18
CA GLN A 9 13.80 -26.70 16.50
C GLN A 9 13.94 -25.17 16.50
N ALA A 10 14.43 -24.55 15.41
CA ALA A 10 14.39 -23.11 15.20
C ALA A 10 12.96 -22.56 15.02
N GLN A 11 12.07 -23.31 14.32
CA GLN A 11 10.64 -22.99 14.27
C GLN A 11 9.95 -23.14 15.63
N ALA A 12 10.30 -24.18 16.41
CA ALA A 12 9.76 -24.38 17.76
C ALA A 12 10.23 -23.32 18.77
N LEU A 13 11.49 -22.86 18.66
CA LEU A 13 12.04 -21.74 19.45
C LEU A 13 11.47 -20.38 19.02
N ALA A 14 11.08 -20.20 17.75
CA ALA A 14 10.33 -19.03 17.28
C ALA A 14 8.87 -18.98 17.78
N LEU A 15 8.34 -20.12 18.23
CA LEU A 15 7.00 -20.29 18.79
C LEU A 15 6.98 -20.33 20.33
N ALA A 16 8.14 -20.35 20.99
CA ALA A 16 8.21 -20.34 22.45
C ALA A 16 8.07 -18.91 23.00
N PRO A 17 7.15 -18.66 23.95
CA PRO A 17 7.02 -17.35 24.58
C PRO A 17 8.25 -17.04 25.43
N VAL A 18 8.96 -15.96 25.09
CA VAL A 18 10.00 -15.37 25.96
C VAL A 18 9.31 -14.66 27.12
N PRO A 19 9.66 -14.92 28.40
CA PRO A 19 9.03 -14.23 29.53
C PRO A 19 9.60 -12.81 29.70
N GLY A 20 8.73 -11.79 29.68
CA GLY A 20 9.02 -10.47 30.24
C GLY A 20 9.00 -9.26 29.28
N ALA A 21 7.86 -8.94 28.67
CA ALA A 21 7.29 -7.59 28.44
C ALA A 21 6.03 -7.68 27.54
N PRO A 22 4.98 -6.87 27.76
CA PRO A 22 3.70 -6.92 27.05
C PRO A 22 3.81 -6.25 25.67
N ALA A 23 4.49 -6.89 24.72
CA ALA A 23 4.68 -6.31 23.39
C ALA A 23 3.36 -6.30 22.60
N GLY A 24 2.74 -5.12 22.44
CA GLY A 24 1.62 -4.91 21.52
C GLY A 24 0.21 -5.21 22.04
N GLU A 25 0.04 -5.62 23.30
CA GLU A 25 -1.28 -5.97 23.88
C GLU A 25 -2.29 -4.80 23.90
N TYR A 26 -1.79 -3.56 23.96
CA TYR A 26 -2.62 -2.34 23.91
C TYR A 26 -3.44 -2.23 22.62
N VAL A 27 -2.96 -2.82 21.52
CA VAL A 27 -3.68 -2.87 20.23
C VAL A 27 -4.96 -3.70 20.35
N PHE A 28 -4.97 -4.70 21.24
CA PHE A 28 -6.04 -5.69 21.41
C PHE A 28 -6.73 -5.64 22.78
N ALA A 29 -6.56 -4.54 23.52
CA ALA A 29 -7.14 -4.35 24.86
C ALA A 29 -6.79 -5.49 25.84
N GLY A 30 -5.53 -5.94 25.85
CA GLY A 30 -5.04 -6.97 26.78
C GLY A 30 -5.49 -8.40 26.47
N ARG A 31 -6.07 -8.64 25.28
CA ARG A 31 -6.42 -10.01 24.85
C ARG A 31 -5.16 -10.81 24.50
N PRO A 32 -5.13 -12.12 24.78
CA PRO A 32 -4.01 -12.97 24.42
C PRO A 32 -3.85 -12.99 22.89
N ILE A 33 -2.61 -12.80 22.45
CA ILE A 33 -2.18 -12.80 21.05
C ILE A 33 -0.93 -13.67 20.92
N ASP A 34 -0.70 -14.23 19.73
CA ASP A 34 0.55 -14.94 19.48
C ASP A 34 1.75 -13.98 19.42
N HIS A 35 2.95 -14.54 19.60
CA HIS A 35 4.20 -13.78 19.68
C HIS A 35 4.49 -12.98 18.39
N HIS A 36 4.14 -13.52 17.22
CA HIS A 36 4.38 -12.83 15.95
C HIS A 36 3.46 -11.60 15.80
N VAL A 37 2.18 -11.74 16.17
CA VAL A 37 1.22 -10.63 16.24
C VAL A 37 1.67 -9.58 17.24
N GLY A 38 2.15 -10.01 18.42
CA GLY A 38 2.70 -9.10 19.43
C GLY A 38 3.86 -8.26 18.91
N ARG A 39 4.79 -8.87 18.15
CA ARG A 39 5.91 -8.15 17.52
C ARG A 39 5.44 -7.10 16.50
N ILE A 40 4.47 -7.42 15.64
CA ILE A 40 3.93 -6.45 14.67
C ILE A 40 3.18 -5.33 15.41
N ALA A 41 2.34 -5.70 16.37
CA ALA A 41 1.53 -4.77 17.16
C ALA A 41 2.41 -3.77 17.94
N ALA A 42 3.56 -4.22 18.47
CA ALA A 42 4.52 -3.36 19.16
C ALA A 42 5.18 -2.29 18.27
N VAL A 43 5.17 -2.45 16.94
CA VAL A 43 5.64 -1.41 16.00
C VAL A 43 4.60 -0.30 15.81
N VAL A 44 3.34 -0.54 16.16
CA VAL A 44 2.25 0.43 15.99
C VAL A 44 2.25 1.40 17.17
N ASP A 45 2.60 2.66 16.90
CA ASP A 45 2.71 3.71 17.89
C ASP A 45 1.36 3.98 18.57
N PRO A 46 1.28 3.93 19.92
CA PRO A 46 0.07 4.28 20.66
C PRO A 46 -0.47 5.69 20.33
N VAL A 47 0.41 6.66 20.04
CA VAL A 47 0.00 8.01 19.65
C VAL A 47 -0.73 7.99 18.31
N PHE A 48 -0.20 7.25 17.33
CA PHE A 48 -0.85 7.07 16.03
C PHE A 48 -2.23 6.39 16.20
N LEU A 49 -2.35 5.37 17.05
CA LEU A 49 -3.63 4.72 17.30
C LEU A 49 -4.68 5.67 17.87
N ALA A 50 -4.28 6.54 18.80
CA ALA A 50 -5.15 7.58 19.34
C ALA A 50 -5.58 8.59 18.26
N GLU A 51 -4.63 9.06 17.44
CA GLU A 51 -4.89 10.00 16.33
C GLU A 51 -5.79 9.39 15.24
N ALA A 52 -5.56 8.12 14.89
CA ALA A 52 -6.36 7.37 13.93
C ALA A 52 -7.75 6.99 14.47
N GLY A 53 -8.02 7.24 15.76
CA GLY A 53 -9.29 6.93 16.42
C GLY A 53 -9.53 5.43 16.57
N TRP A 54 -8.48 4.65 16.85
CA TRP A 54 -8.58 3.22 17.11
C TRP A 54 -9.22 2.94 18.48
N ASP A 55 -10.31 2.16 18.47
CA ASP A 55 -10.90 1.56 19.66
C ASP A 55 -10.49 0.09 19.74
N PRO A 56 -9.53 -0.29 20.61
CA PRO A 56 -9.02 -1.66 20.68
C PRO A 56 -10.05 -2.67 21.22
N ALA A 57 -10.98 -2.24 22.08
CA ALA A 57 -12.00 -3.11 22.65
C ALA A 57 -13.05 -3.48 21.60
N ARG A 58 -13.45 -2.50 20.77
CA ARG A 58 -14.43 -2.68 19.69
C ARG A 58 -13.79 -3.10 18.37
N GLN A 59 -12.48 -2.94 18.21
CA GLN A 59 -11.74 -3.11 16.96
C GLN A 59 -12.29 -2.25 15.81
N ILE A 60 -12.50 -0.97 16.09
CA ILE A 60 -13.04 0.01 15.13
C ILE A 60 -12.07 1.18 15.01
N LEU A 61 -11.77 1.57 13.77
CA LEU A 61 -11.16 2.87 13.46
C LEU A 61 -12.26 3.92 13.28
N VAL A 62 -12.15 5.05 13.97
CA VAL A 62 -13.06 6.20 13.85
C VAL A 62 -12.27 7.41 13.37
N PHE A 63 -12.29 7.63 12.07
CA PHE A 63 -11.54 8.71 11.46
C PHE A 63 -12.14 10.08 11.80
N ALA A 64 -11.37 10.89 12.53
CA ALA A 64 -11.70 12.27 12.81
C ALA A 64 -11.82 13.04 11.47
N PRO A 65 -12.92 13.77 11.22
CA PRO A 65 -13.16 14.39 9.92
C PRO A 65 -12.06 15.34 9.45
N GLN A 66 -11.44 16.05 10.39
CA GLN A 66 -10.41 17.05 10.15
C GLN A 66 -9.00 16.44 10.04
N HIS A 67 -8.84 15.12 10.26
CA HIS A 67 -7.51 14.52 10.20
C HIS A 67 -6.91 14.71 8.80
N PRO A 68 -5.65 15.16 8.67
CA PRO A 68 -5.06 15.49 7.37
C PRO A 68 -5.07 14.29 6.42
N LEU A 69 -4.53 13.15 6.88
CA LEU A 69 -4.39 11.93 6.07
C LEU A 69 -5.50 10.90 6.23
N LEU A 70 -6.13 10.79 7.40
CA LEU A 70 -7.21 9.83 7.65
C LEU A 70 -8.60 10.50 7.66
N GLY A 71 -8.69 11.82 7.48
CA GLY A 71 -9.96 12.51 7.60
C GLY A 71 -10.86 12.35 6.39
N ARG A 72 -12.10 12.82 6.53
CA ARG A 72 -13.16 12.65 5.53
C ARG A 72 -13.86 13.98 5.29
N ARG A 73 -14.26 14.23 4.03
CA ARG A 73 -15.08 15.39 3.71
C ARG A 73 -16.49 15.19 4.28
N ILE A 74 -16.88 16.09 5.19
CA ILE A 74 -18.25 16.14 5.69
C ILE A 74 -19.11 16.95 4.72
N CYS A 75 -20.39 16.59 4.64
CA CYS A 75 -21.41 17.33 3.93
C CYS A 75 -21.45 18.82 4.34
N ARG A 76 -21.46 19.72 3.35
CA ARG A 76 -21.51 21.19 3.55
C ARG A 76 -22.78 21.70 4.24
N ALA A 77 -23.88 20.98 4.14
CA ALA A 77 -25.13 21.33 4.80
C ALA A 77 -24.96 21.47 6.32
N GLU A 78 -25.47 22.56 6.88
CA GLU A 78 -25.29 22.91 8.29
C GLU A 78 -25.74 21.76 9.23
N GLY A 79 -24.85 21.40 10.16
CA GLY A 79 -25.07 20.32 11.12
C GLY A 79 -25.06 18.90 10.54
N CYS A 80 -24.84 18.69 9.25
CA CYS A 80 -24.74 17.34 8.70
C CYS A 80 -23.37 16.74 8.98
N ALA A 81 -23.27 15.60 9.66
CA ALA A 81 -21.99 14.89 9.89
C ALA A 81 -21.72 13.75 8.88
N THR A 82 -22.54 13.62 7.82
CA THR A 82 -22.42 12.54 6.83
C THR A 82 -21.22 12.78 5.91
N THR A 83 -20.47 11.72 5.58
CA THR A 83 -19.39 11.79 4.56
C THR A 83 -19.97 12.16 3.20
N ALA A 84 -19.35 13.11 2.51
CA ALA A 84 -19.70 13.53 1.16
C ALA A 84 -18.45 13.45 0.27
N THR A 85 -18.34 12.37 -0.51
CA THR A 85 -17.19 12.10 -1.38
C THR A 85 -17.28 12.79 -2.73
N GLY A 86 -18.48 13.17 -3.19
CA GLY A 86 -18.66 13.85 -4.47
C GLY A 86 -18.13 15.29 -4.46
N ALA A 87 -17.78 15.80 -5.65
CA ALA A 87 -17.18 17.13 -5.85
C ALA A 87 -17.97 18.27 -5.19
N ALA A 88 -19.30 18.22 -5.25
CA ALA A 88 -20.18 19.22 -4.63
C ALA A 88 -20.05 19.29 -3.10
N GLY A 89 -19.46 18.27 -2.44
CA GLY A 89 -19.34 18.21 -0.98
C GLY A 89 -20.69 18.03 -0.28
N ILE A 90 -21.69 17.47 -0.96
CA ILE A 90 -23.05 17.30 -0.43
C ILE A 90 -23.44 15.82 -0.49
N CYS A 91 -23.82 15.26 0.65
CA CYS A 91 -24.25 13.86 0.73
C CYS A 91 -25.58 13.64 -0.01
N GLY A 92 -25.86 12.42 -0.48
CA GLY A 92 -27.06 12.12 -1.27
C GLY A 92 -28.38 12.48 -0.57
N VAL A 93 -28.44 12.38 0.77
CA VAL A 93 -29.63 12.77 1.53
C VAL A 93 -29.85 14.29 1.52
N CYS A 94 -28.79 15.08 1.73
CA CYS A 94 -28.91 16.54 1.66
C CYS A 94 -29.15 17.01 0.22
N ARG A 95 -28.58 16.32 -0.77
CA ARG A 95 -28.86 16.60 -2.19
C ARG A 95 -30.35 16.40 -2.51
N LYS A 96 -30.95 15.31 -2.03
CA LYS A 96 -32.39 15.09 -2.19
C LYS A 96 -33.21 16.21 -1.52
N ARG A 97 -32.81 16.63 -0.31
CA ARG A 97 -33.47 17.74 0.39
C ARG A 97 -33.37 19.06 -0.35
N LEU A 98 -32.23 19.36 -0.97
CA LEU A 98 -32.08 20.56 -1.80
C LEU A 98 -33.11 20.56 -2.93
N ILE A 99 -33.19 19.45 -3.67
CA ILE A 99 -34.19 19.26 -4.73
C ILE A 99 -35.62 19.41 -4.18
N GLU A 100 -35.93 18.79 -3.03
CA GLU A 100 -37.25 18.89 -2.38
C GLU A 100 -37.58 20.32 -1.91
N ASN A 101 -36.60 21.19 -1.69
CA ASN A 101 -36.78 22.59 -1.30
C ASN A 101 -36.59 23.56 -2.49
N GLY A 102 -36.42 23.06 -3.72
CA GLY A 102 -36.17 23.88 -4.90
C GLY A 102 -34.81 24.60 -4.88
N LEU A 103 -33.86 24.13 -4.09
CA LEU A 103 -32.52 24.69 -3.93
C LEU A 103 -31.49 23.92 -4.75
N ASP A 104 -30.43 24.60 -5.17
CA ASP A 104 -29.28 24.00 -5.84
C ASP A 104 -28.13 23.67 -4.86
N ALA A 105 -27.01 23.17 -5.39
CA ALA A 105 -25.83 22.82 -4.58
C ALA A 105 -25.05 24.04 -4.06
N SER A 106 -25.15 25.19 -4.72
CA SER A 106 -24.58 26.48 -4.30
C SER A 106 -25.30 26.96 -3.03
N GLU A 107 -26.62 26.79 -3.00
CA GLU A 107 -27.54 27.26 -1.96
C GLU A 107 -27.61 26.33 -0.74
N VAL A 108 -26.65 25.42 -0.57
CA VAL A 108 -26.65 24.45 0.54
C VAL A 108 -26.67 25.08 1.93
N ALA A 109 -26.18 26.32 2.06
CA ALA A 109 -26.23 27.08 3.31
C ALA A 109 -27.66 27.56 3.65
N ALA A 110 -28.52 27.75 2.65
CA ALA A 110 -29.93 28.12 2.84
C ALA A 110 -30.81 26.92 3.18
N LEU A 111 -30.29 25.69 3.05
CA LEU A 111 -31.04 24.49 3.40
C LEU A 111 -31.27 24.45 4.92
N PRO A 112 -32.53 24.39 5.40
CA PRO A 112 -32.83 24.42 6.82
C PRO A 112 -32.01 23.37 7.60
N PRO A 113 -31.41 23.75 8.75
CA PRO A 113 -30.63 22.82 9.56
C PRO A 113 -31.45 21.59 9.88
N ARG A 114 -30.82 20.43 9.76
CA ARG A 114 -31.45 19.19 10.17
C ARG A 114 -31.64 19.27 11.69
N GLU A 115 -32.86 19.09 12.22
CA GLU A 115 -33.09 18.99 13.67
C GLU A 115 -31.99 18.10 14.27
N ARG A 116 -31.32 18.54 15.36
CA ARG A 116 -30.15 17.86 15.98
C ARG A 116 -30.32 16.33 16.13
N ARG A 117 -31.57 15.87 16.19
CA ARG A 117 -32.03 14.48 16.11
C ARG A 117 -31.47 13.67 14.94
N SER A 118 -30.89 14.27 13.91
CA SER A 118 -30.66 13.63 12.60
C SER A 118 -29.21 13.59 12.10
N GLN A 119 -28.27 14.02 12.94
CA GLN A 119 -26.89 14.28 12.53
C GLN A 119 -25.98 13.04 12.65
N ARG A 120 -26.34 12.05 13.48
CA ARG A 120 -25.55 10.83 13.70
C ARG A 120 -26.22 9.63 13.03
N ARG A 121 -25.53 8.99 12.07
CA ARG A 121 -26.00 7.77 11.41
C ARG A 121 -25.61 6.55 12.25
N GLY A 122 -26.57 5.96 12.95
CA GLY A 122 -26.38 4.70 13.66
C GLY A 122 -27.32 4.56 14.85
N PRO A 123 -27.45 3.35 15.43
CA PRO A 123 -28.10 3.22 16.71
C PRO A 123 -27.37 4.03 17.80
N GLU A 124 -28.08 4.97 18.43
CA GLU A 124 -27.70 5.61 19.69
C GLU A 124 -28.51 4.98 20.83
N ARG A 125 -28.23 5.36 22.07
CA ARG A 125 -29.01 4.90 23.22
C ARG A 125 -30.45 5.42 23.13
N CYS A 126 -31.38 4.61 23.62
CA CYS A 126 -32.76 4.99 23.80
C CYS A 126 -32.86 6.23 24.69
N ARG A 127 -33.73 7.17 24.33
CA ARG A 127 -33.91 8.44 25.07
C ARG A 127 -34.59 8.29 26.43
N VAL A 128 -35.14 7.13 26.75
CA VAL A 128 -35.65 6.86 28.10
C VAL A 128 -34.47 6.90 29.06
N HIS A 129 -34.56 7.76 30.06
CA HIS A 129 -33.47 7.97 31.01
C HIS A 129 -33.06 6.65 31.67
N GLY A 130 -31.75 6.35 31.66
CA GLY A 130 -31.19 5.10 32.19
C GLY A 130 -31.35 3.85 31.30
N CYS A 131 -32.02 3.94 30.15
CA CYS A 131 -32.16 2.79 29.25
C CYS A 131 -30.83 2.52 28.51
N ALA A 132 -30.33 1.29 28.59
CA ALA A 132 -29.08 0.89 27.94
C ALA A 132 -29.29 0.38 26.50
N ARG A 133 -30.54 0.24 26.03
CA ARG A 133 -30.84 -0.29 24.69
C ARG A 133 -30.60 0.70 23.59
N GLU A 134 -30.21 0.21 22.42
CA GLU A 134 -30.11 1.00 21.20
C GLU A 134 -31.49 1.40 20.65
N TRP A 135 -31.62 2.62 20.14
CA TRP A 135 -32.83 3.09 19.48
C TRP A 135 -33.11 2.29 18.19
N LEU A 136 -34.37 2.09 17.84
CA LEU A 136 -34.75 1.40 16.61
C LEU A 136 -34.48 2.28 15.39
N SER A 137 -34.82 3.57 15.51
CA SER A 137 -34.65 4.54 14.45
C SER A 137 -34.51 5.94 15.02
N LEU A 138 -33.84 6.76 14.23
CA LEU A 138 -33.73 8.21 14.39
C LEU A 138 -35.08 8.88 14.67
N ARG A 139 -36.11 8.52 13.88
CA ARG A 139 -37.45 9.11 13.96
C ARG A 139 -38.12 8.77 15.28
N SER A 140 -37.94 7.55 15.77
CA SER A 140 -38.53 7.12 17.03
C SER A 140 -37.81 7.66 18.25
N GLY A 141 -36.48 7.81 18.22
CA GLY A 141 -35.71 8.16 19.42
C GLY A 141 -35.66 7.07 20.51
N LEU A 142 -36.30 5.92 20.28
CA LEU A 142 -36.64 4.91 21.30
C LEU A 142 -36.19 3.52 20.86
N CYS A 143 -35.86 2.64 21.81
CA CYS A 143 -35.64 1.22 21.50
C CYS A 143 -36.94 0.55 21.01
N SER A 144 -36.83 -0.64 20.41
CA SER A 144 -37.99 -1.36 19.87
C SER A 144 -39.12 -1.54 20.90
N ALA A 145 -38.77 -1.88 22.15
CA ALA A 145 -39.73 -2.05 23.24
C ALA A 145 -40.41 -0.74 23.66
N HIS A 146 -39.65 0.36 23.83
CA HIS A 146 -40.23 1.65 24.18
C HIS A 146 -41.01 2.29 23.03
N ALA A 147 -40.61 2.05 21.77
CA ALA A 147 -41.38 2.47 20.61
C ALA A 147 -42.73 1.76 20.56
N GLU A 148 -42.78 0.48 20.91
CA GLU A 148 -44.02 -0.29 21.03
C GLU A 148 -44.88 0.20 22.20
N GLN A 149 -44.29 0.42 23.38
CA GLN A 149 -45.00 0.98 24.53
C GLN A 149 -45.59 2.37 24.20
N LYS A 150 -44.84 3.21 23.48
CA LYS A 150 -45.32 4.52 23.03
C LYS A 150 -46.48 4.42 22.05
N ARG A 151 -46.46 3.43 21.14
CA ARG A 151 -47.57 3.16 20.21
C ARG A 151 -48.85 2.75 20.94
N ARG A 152 -48.72 2.04 22.07
CA ARG A 152 -49.85 1.67 22.94
C ARG A 152 -50.37 2.81 23.83
N MET A 153 -49.72 3.98 23.79
CA MET A 153 -50.14 5.20 24.48
C MET A 153 -50.44 6.31 23.45
N PRO A 154 -51.49 6.15 22.62
CA PRO A 154 -51.96 7.22 21.74
C PRO A 154 -52.40 8.41 22.61
N GLY A 155 -52.06 9.64 22.20
CA GLY A 155 -52.36 10.88 22.94
C GLY A 155 -51.26 11.38 23.88
N VAL A 156 -50.37 10.52 24.39
CA VAL A 156 -49.22 10.98 25.19
C VAL A 156 -48.16 11.57 24.26
N GLY A 157 -47.76 12.84 24.47
CA GLY A 157 -46.67 13.46 23.70
C GLY A 157 -45.31 12.78 23.94
N PHE A 158 -44.33 12.99 23.05
CA PHE A 158 -43.01 12.35 23.19
C PHE A 158 -42.31 12.70 24.50
N SER A 159 -42.27 13.97 24.89
CA SER A 159 -41.66 14.42 26.15
C SER A 159 -42.39 13.86 27.37
N ALA A 160 -43.73 13.85 27.35
CA ALA A 160 -44.56 13.28 28.41
C ALA A 160 -44.37 11.77 28.55
N PHE A 161 -44.09 11.07 27.45
CA PHE A 161 -43.77 9.64 27.48
C PHE A 161 -42.43 9.36 28.16
N LEU A 162 -41.40 10.16 27.91
CA LEU A 162 -40.06 9.95 28.49
C LEU A 162 -40.05 10.05 30.02
N THR A 163 -40.98 10.81 30.60
CA THR A 163 -41.13 11.01 32.05
C THR A 163 -42.29 10.22 32.64
N HIS A 164 -42.99 9.41 31.83
CA HIS A 164 -44.17 8.66 32.27
C HIS A 164 -43.79 7.57 33.28
N GLN A 165 -44.53 7.45 34.39
CA GLN A 165 -44.15 6.60 35.52
C GLN A 165 -44.01 5.10 35.18
N THR A 166 -44.77 4.63 34.19
CA THR A 166 -44.75 3.24 33.70
C THR A 166 -43.65 2.96 32.68
N VAL A 167 -42.90 3.97 32.23
CA VAL A 167 -41.78 3.81 31.31
C VAL A 167 -40.52 3.59 32.12
N LYS A 168 -40.06 2.33 32.18
CA LYS A 168 -38.86 1.95 32.92
C LYS A 168 -37.65 1.75 31.99
N PRO A 169 -36.43 2.05 32.46
CA PRO A 169 -35.22 1.74 31.70
C PRO A 169 -35.08 0.23 31.51
N LEU A 170 -34.51 -0.18 30.37
CA LEU A 170 -34.30 -1.58 30.05
C LEU A 170 -32.80 -1.89 29.92
N PRO A 171 -32.37 -3.10 30.32
CA PRO A 171 -30.97 -3.51 30.24
C PRO A 171 -30.50 -3.66 28.78
N LEU A 172 -29.17 -3.61 28.63
CA LEU A 172 -28.46 -3.80 27.36
C LEU A 172 -28.87 -5.15 26.75
N LEU A 173 -29.11 -5.17 25.45
CA LEU A 173 -29.26 -6.44 24.72
C LEU A 173 -27.88 -6.97 24.32
N PRO A 174 -27.71 -8.30 24.18
CA PRO A 174 -26.47 -8.85 23.64
C PRO A 174 -26.20 -8.36 22.22
N ASP A 175 -24.94 -8.42 21.81
CA ASP A 175 -24.48 -7.97 20.49
C ASP A 175 -24.98 -8.86 19.35
N CYS A 176 -25.07 -8.25 18.16
CA CYS A 176 -25.33 -8.96 16.91
C CYS A 176 -24.31 -10.07 16.67
N SER A 177 -24.78 -11.23 16.20
CA SER A 177 -23.91 -12.41 15.99
C SER A 177 -23.05 -12.33 14.72
N VAL A 178 -23.31 -11.37 13.82
CA VAL A 178 -22.37 -11.07 12.72
C VAL A 178 -21.08 -10.52 13.31
N GLN A 179 -19.95 -11.19 13.07
CA GLN A 179 -18.68 -10.93 13.76
C GLN A 179 -18.20 -9.49 13.59
N ALA A 180 -18.37 -8.93 12.39
CA ALA A 180 -17.98 -7.56 12.06
C ALA A 180 -18.81 -6.48 12.79
N CYS A 181 -19.98 -6.84 13.32
CA CYS A 181 -20.96 -5.90 13.84
C CYS A 181 -20.73 -5.55 15.32
N VAL A 182 -21.11 -4.32 15.70
CA VAL A 182 -21.06 -3.82 17.08
C VAL A 182 -22.42 -3.33 17.59
N ARG A 183 -23.49 -3.62 16.84
CA ARG A 183 -24.85 -3.21 17.19
C ARG A 183 -25.49 -4.26 18.08
N GLN A 184 -26.42 -3.83 18.92
CA GLN A 184 -27.24 -4.73 19.72
C GLN A 184 -28.19 -5.54 18.83
N ARG A 185 -28.57 -6.72 19.32
CA ARG A 185 -29.66 -7.52 18.75
C ARG A 185 -30.96 -6.72 18.78
N ARG A 186 -31.83 -6.98 17.81
CA ARG A 186 -33.17 -6.36 17.75
C ARG A 186 -34.07 -6.80 18.92
N HIS A 187 -33.92 -8.04 19.35
CA HIS A 187 -34.78 -8.71 20.34
C HIS A 187 -33.93 -9.68 21.19
N PRO A 188 -34.26 -9.89 22.49
CA PRO A 188 -33.55 -10.85 23.34
C PRO A 188 -33.41 -12.26 22.74
N ALA A 189 -34.50 -12.78 22.18
CA ALA A 189 -34.53 -14.12 21.56
C ALA A 189 -33.93 -14.19 20.14
N GLY A 190 -33.52 -13.06 19.55
CA GLY A 190 -32.94 -13.02 18.21
C GLY A 190 -31.41 -13.08 18.23
N LEU A 191 -30.80 -13.30 17.07
CA LEU A 191 -29.34 -13.33 16.91
C LEU A 191 -28.76 -12.06 16.29
N TYR A 192 -29.57 -11.26 15.59
CA TYR A 192 -29.07 -10.17 14.75
C TYR A 192 -29.65 -8.81 15.12
N CYS A 193 -28.91 -7.76 14.79
CA CYS A 193 -29.45 -6.41 14.72
C CYS A 193 -30.49 -6.32 13.59
N ASP A 194 -31.36 -5.30 13.61
CA ASP A 194 -32.45 -5.17 12.64
C ASP A 194 -31.97 -5.17 11.17
N ALA A 195 -30.87 -4.48 10.88
CA ALA A 195 -30.30 -4.39 9.53
C ALA A 195 -29.73 -5.73 9.04
N HIS A 196 -28.99 -6.46 9.89
CA HIS A 196 -28.47 -7.79 9.54
C HIS A 196 -29.59 -8.82 9.42
N GLN A 197 -30.62 -8.74 10.26
CA GLN A 197 -31.82 -9.57 10.15
C GLN A 197 -32.52 -9.38 8.80
N GLN A 198 -32.59 -8.12 8.31
CA GLN A 198 -33.16 -7.82 6.99
C GLN A 198 -32.28 -8.37 5.85
N ARG A 199 -30.95 -8.15 5.91
CA ARG A 199 -30.01 -8.69 4.91
C ARG A 199 -30.11 -10.22 4.80
N LEU A 200 -30.07 -10.91 5.93
CA LEU A 200 -30.19 -12.36 5.98
C LEU A 200 -31.51 -12.86 5.38
N ARG A 201 -32.63 -12.18 5.67
CA ARG A 201 -33.93 -12.52 5.07
C ARG A 201 -33.94 -12.33 3.56
N SER A 202 -33.34 -11.26 3.05
CA SER A 202 -33.23 -11.03 1.61
C SER A 202 -32.37 -12.08 0.93
N LEU A 203 -31.22 -12.44 1.53
CA LEU A 203 -30.34 -13.48 1.00
C LEU A 203 -30.99 -14.86 1.03
N ARG A 204 -31.65 -15.24 2.12
CA ARG A 204 -32.38 -16.52 2.22
C ARG A 204 -33.50 -16.69 1.19
N LYS A 205 -34.10 -15.57 0.75
CA LYS A 205 -35.09 -15.61 -0.34
C LYS A 205 -34.45 -15.92 -1.69
N GLN A 206 -33.19 -15.54 -1.89
CA GLN A 206 -32.44 -15.78 -3.12
C GLN A 206 -31.74 -17.14 -3.08
N ASP A 207 -31.24 -17.54 -1.92
CA ASP A 207 -30.55 -18.79 -1.65
C ASP A 207 -31.08 -19.44 -0.35
N PRO A 208 -32.04 -20.37 -0.46
CA PRO A 208 -32.55 -21.11 0.70
C PRO A 208 -31.49 -21.99 1.39
N GLY A 209 -30.40 -22.35 0.69
CA GLY A 209 -29.31 -23.19 1.20
C GLY A 209 -28.19 -22.41 1.88
N LEU A 210 -28.34 -21.10 2.07
CA LEU A 210 -27.33 -20.21 2.65
C LEU A 210 -26.81 -20.76 3.99
N ASP A 211 -25.50 -21.00 4.04
CA ASP A 211 -24.79 -21.29 5.28
C ASP A 211 -24.74 -20.02 6.15
N GLU A 212 -25.63 -19.96 7.14
CA GLU A 212 -25.75 -18.84 8.08
C GLU A 212 -24.49 -18.68 8.95
N SER A 213 -23.77 -19.76 9.25
CA SER A 213 -22.51 -19.70 10.00
C SER A 213 -21.41 -19.09 9.14
N CYS A 214 -21.35 -19.49 7.87
CA CYS A 214 -20.42 -18.89 6.93
C CYS A 214 -20.69 -17.40 6.75
N TRP A 215 -21.96 -17.05 6.55
CA TRP A 215 -22.43 -15.67 6.41
C TRP A 215 -22.13 -14.83 7.66
N GLN A 216 -22.33 -15.35 8.87
CA GLN A 216 -22.01 -14.64 10.12
C GLN A 216 -20.54 -14.20 10.21
N ALA A 217 -19.63 -15.02 9.69
CA ALA A 217 -18.20 -14.75 9.73
C ALA A 217 -17.73 -13.80 8.61
N THR A 218 -18.36 -13.83 7.43
CA THR A 218 -17.93 -13.01 6.29
C THR A 218 -18.71 -11.70 6.14
N GLU A 219 -19.94 -11.62 6.65
CA GLU A 219 -20.82 -10.48 6.46
C GLU A 219 -20.23 -9.20 7.05
N SER A 220 -20.30 -8.14 6.23
CA SER A 220 -19.81 -6.81 6.59
C SER A 220 -20.54 -6.21 7.79
N ALA A 221 -19.86 -5.32 8.53
CA ALA A 221 -20.52 -4.46 9.51
C ALA A 221 -21.53 -3.52 8.82
N ILE A 222 -22.55 -3.07 9.55
CA ILE A 222 -23.44 -2.03 9.02
C ILE A 222 -22.70 -0.70 9.03
N GLY A 223 -22.22 -0.29 7.85
CA GLY A 223 -21.35 0.87 7.66
C GLY A 223 -21.91 2.17 8.26
N ARG A 224 -21.02 2.91 8.92
CA ARG A 224 -21.20 4.29 9.36
C ARG A 224 -20.05 5.14 8.81
N GLY A 225 -20.34 6.33 8.28
CA GLY A 225 -19.32 7.19 7.67
C GLY A 225 -18.21 7.53 8.67
N GLY A 226 -16.95 7.39 8.27
CA GLY A 226 -15.79 7.57 9.14
C GLY A 226 -15.46 6.39 10.05
N GLU A 227 -16.30 5.35 10.14
CA GLU A 227 -16.01 4.14 10.90
C GLU A 227 -15.58 2.99 9.98
N VAL A 228 -14.47 2.33 10.31
CA VAL A 228 -14.03 1.08 9.68
C VAL A 228 -13.93 0.00 10.74
N SER A 229 -14.75 -1.05 10.60
CA SER A 229 -14.74 -2.18 11.53
C SER A 229 -13.71 -3.21 11.10
N LEU A 230 -12.69 -3.45 11.93
CA LEU A 230 -11.70 -4.52 11.74
C LEU A 230 -12.11 -5.82 12.44
N ARG A 231 -13.29 -5.86 13.07
CA ARG A 231 -13.82 -7.06 13.70
C ARG A 231 -14.02 -8.20 12.70
N GLY A 232 -13.88 -9.42 13.18
CA GLY A 232 -13.98 -10.65 12.38
C GLY A 232 -12.76 -10.92 11.49
N LEU A 233 -11.72 -10.08 11.56
CA LEU A 233 -10.41 -10.37 10.98
C LEU A 233 -9.52 -11.11 11.98
N SER A 234 -8.53 -11.85 11.48
CA SER A 234 -7.51 -12.45 12.35
C SER A 234 -6.71 -11.37 13.07
N PRO A 235 -6.20 -11.61 14.30
CA PRO A 235 -5.34 -10.66 15.01
C PRO A 235 -4.12 -10.23 14.17
N LEU A 236 -3.56 -11.14 13.38
CA LEU A 236 -2.46 -10.85 12.46
C LEU A 236 -2.83 -9.82 11.40
N VAL A 237 -3.96 -10.00 10.71
CA VAL A 237 -4.43 -9.05 9.70
C VAL A 237 -4.73 -7.69 10.33
N VAL A 238 -5.30 -7.65 11.54
CA VAL A 238 -5.54 -6.38 12.26
C VAL A 238 -4.22 -5.66 12.54
N ALA A 239 -3.22 -6.35 13.09
CA ALA A 239 -1.92 -5.77 13.38
C ALA A 239 -1.22 -5.27 12.09
N GLN A 240 -1.27 -6.07 11.02
CA GLN A 240 -0.72 -5.72 9.71
C GLN A 240 -1.42 -4.50 9.07
N LEU A 241 -2.75 -4.42 9.13
CA LEU A 241 -3.51 -3.28 8.60
C LEU A 241 -3.17 -1.99 9.36
N LEU A 242 -3.10 -2.05 10.69
CA LEU A 242 -2.78 -0.88 11.52
C LEU A 242 -1.34 -0.41 11.29
N ALA A 243 -0.37 -1.33 11.25
CA ALA A 243 1.01 -1.00 10.95
C ALA A 243 1.18 -0.46 9.52
N GLY A 244 0.50 -1.07 8.54
CA GLY A 244 0.50 -0.62 7.16
C GLY A 244 -0.09 0.79 7.02
N LEU A 245 -1.18 1.08 7.76
CA LEU A 245 -1.82 2.39 7.76
C LEU A 245 -0.92 3.46 8.39
N GLN A 246 -0.28 3.15 9.52
CA GLN A 246 0.73 4.01 10.14
C GLN A 246 1.84 4.37 9.16
N GLN A 247 2.40 3.35 8.49
CA GLN A 247 3.51 3.57 7.57
C GLN A 247 3.10 4.32 6.31
N ARG A 248 1.89 4.10 5.82
CA ARG A 248 1.31 4.89 4.74
C ARG A 248 1.18 6.37 5.13
N CYS A 249 0.75 6.66 6.35
CA CYS A 249 0.69 8.03 6.84
C CYS A 249 2.08 8.67 6.95
N ARG A 250 3.06 7.94 7.51
CA ARG A 250 4.42 8.46 7.77
C ARG A 250 5.27 8.62 6.51
N ILE A 251 5.32 7.58 5.66
CA ILE A 251 6.21 7.56 4.49
C ILE A 251 5.55 8.18 3.27
N ASN A 252 4.31 7.80 2.99
CA ASN A 252 3.69 8.20 1.73
C ASN A 252 3.01 9.57 1.83
N ALA A 253 2.60 9.97 3.04
CA ALA A 253 1.83 11.20 3.27
C ALA A 253 0.58 11.30 2.37
N VAL A 254 0.00 10.16 1.99
CA VAL A 254 -1.18 10.08 1.11
C VAL A 254 -2.44 9.91 1.95
N LYS A 255 -3.46 10.70 1.61
CA LYS A 255 -4.79 10.61 2.24
C LYS A 255 -5.43 9.25 1.97
N THR A 256 -5.98 8.63 3.01
CA THR A 256 -6.68 7.33 2.92
C THR A 256 -8.17 7.56 3.13
N ASN A 257 -8.97 7.20 2.12
CA ASN A 257 -10.41 7.34 2.15
C ASN A 257 -11.05 6.22 2.98
N ASP A 258 -11.90 6.58 3.96
CA ASP A 258 -12.59 5.63 4.83
C ASP A 258 -13.51 4.67 4.07
N ALA A 259 -14.09 5.13 2.95
CA ALA A 259 -14.93 4.29 2.10
C ALA A 259 -14.11 3.18 1.43
N VAL A 260 -12.95 3.51 0.87
CA VAL A 260 -12.08 2.56 0.16
C VAL A 260 -11.47 1.56 1.15
N LEU A 261 -10.96 2.04 2.30
CA LEU A 261 -10.43 1.16 3.34
C LEU A 261 -11.49 0.20 3.88
N ARG A 262 -12.74 0.65 4.03
CA ARG A 262 -13.85 -0.20 4.45
C ARG A 262 -14.18 -1.28 3.43
N VAL A 263 -14.16 -0.97 2.14
CA VAL A 263 -14.35 -1.98 1.08
C VAL A 263 -13.22 -3.00 1.14
N LEU A 264 -11.96 -2.56 1.24
CA LEU A 264 -10.80 -3.45 1.35
C LEU A 264 -10.92 -4.39 2.56
N VAL A 265 -11.26 -3.86 3.72
CA VAL A 265 -11.47 -4.65 4.94
C VAL A 265 -12.63 -5.65 4.79
N ASN A 266 -13.67 -5.29 4.05
CA ASN A 266 -14.77 -6.20 3.75
C ASN A 266 -14.35 -7.33 2.81
N ASP A 267 -13.54 -7.04 1.79
CA ASP A 267 -13.00 -8.05 0.87
C ASP A 267 -12.09 -9.04 1.58
N ILE A 268 -11.15 -8.53 2.40
CA ILE A 268 -10.25 -9.34 3.22
C ILE A 268 -11.05 -10.29 4.13
N ARG A 269 -12.12 -9.78 4.76
CA ARG A 269 -13.01 -10.59 5.61
C ARG A 269 -13.77 -11.64 4.80
N ALA A 270 -14.28 -11.28 3.63
CA ALA A 270 -15.00 -12.20 2.76
C ALA A 270 -14.11 -13.36 2.30
N GLN A 271 -12.84 -13.08 1.98
CA GLN A 271 -11.84 -14.10 1.60
C GLN A 271 -11.27 -14.89 2.78
N ARG A 272 -11.47 -14.42 4.03
CA ARG A 272 -10.96 -15.07 5.27
C ARG A 272 -9.46 -15.35 5.27
N VAL A 273 -8.68 -14.42 4.73
CA VAL A 273 -7.23 -14.57 4.69
C VAL A 273 -6.62 -14.51 6.09
N ALA A 274 -5.61 -15.34 6.34
CA ALA A 274 -4.90 -15.37 7.62
C ALA A 274 -3.86 -14.25 7.72
N SER A 275 -3.34 -13.79 6.58
CA SER A 275 -2.36 -12.72 6.42
C SER A 275 -2.74 -11.82 5.24
N LEU A 276 -2.35 -10.54 5.28
CA LEU A 276 -2.48 -9.64 4.13
C LEU A 276 -1.66 -10.11 2.91
N ALA A 277 -0.66 -10.96 3.10
CA ALA A 277 0.11 -11.54 1.99
C ALA A 277 -0.73 -12.49 1.12
N ASP A 278 -1.77 -13.10 1.69
CA ASP A 278 -2.63 -14.08 1.00
C ASP A 278 -3.85 -13.40 0.33
N TYR A 279 -3.99 -12.08 0.52
CA TYR A 279 -5.10 -11.32 -0.05
C TYR A 279 -4.95 -11.16 -1.56
N THR A 280 -5.99 -11.56 -2.29
CA THR A 280 -6.05 -11.41 -3.75
C THR A 280 -6.99 -10.27 -4.13
N ILE A 281 -6.51 -9.33 -4.94
CA ILE A 281 -7.31 -8.19 -5.41
C ILE A 281 -8.25 -8.67 -6.52
N GLY A 282 -9.55 -8.35 -6.41
CA GLY A 282 -10.53 -8.65 -7.45
C GLY A 282 -10.28 -7.87 -8.74
N GLU A 283 -10.59 -8.46 -9.89
CA GLU A 283 -10.37 -7.86 -11.21
C GLU A 283 -11.22 -6.60 -11.47
N ASP A 284 -12.34 -6.43 -10.74
CA ASP A 284 -13.28 -5.32 -10.85
C ASP A 284 -12.86 -4.06 -10.06
N ARG A 285 -11.68 -4.09 -9.42
CA ARG A 285 -11.20 -3.02 -8.54
C ARG A 285 -10.50 -1.91 -9.31
N ASP A 286 -10.77 -0.66 -8.91
CA ASP A 286 -10.13 0.51 -9.48
C ASP A 286 -8.67 0.69 -9.02
N LEU A 287 -7.98 1.67 -9.60
CA LEU A 287 -6.58 1.97 -9.29
C LEU A 287 -6.40 2.53 -7.86
N GLU A 288 -7.36 3.28 -7.33
CA GLU A 288 -7.28 3.82 -5.95
C GLU A 288 -7.29 2.67 -4.93
N PHE A 289 -8.22 1.73 -5.11
CA PHE A 289 -8.33 0.52 -4.32
C PHE A 289 -7.08 -0.35 -4.43
N THR A 290 -6.66 -0.64 -5.67
CA THR A 290 -5.49 -1.49 -5.95
C THR A 290 -4.22 -0.88 -5.36
N GLY A 291 -4.05 0.44 -5.49
CA GLY A 291 -2.95 1.17 -4.89
C GLY A 291 -2.96 1.14 -3.36
N LEU A 292 -4.14 1.27 -2.72
CA LEU A 292 -4.26 1.14 -1.27
C LEU A 292 -3.90 -0.27 -0.80
N ALA A 293 -4.47 -1.30 -1.42
CA ALA A 293 -4.25 -2.69 -1.05
C ALA A 293 -2.77 -3.08 -1.15
N ASN A 294 -2.13 -2.79 -2.29
CA ASN A 294 -0.71 -3.08 -2.51
C ASN A 294 0.19 -2.29 -1.54
N CYS A 295 -0.16 -1.04 -1.23
CA CYS A 295 0.60 -0.23 -0.29
C CYS A 295 0.54 -0.81 1.13
N LEU A 296 -0.65 -1.15 1.63
CA LEU A 296 -0.82 -1.73 2.96
C LEU A 296 -0.17 -3.10 3.06
N ALA A 297 -0.37 -3.98 2.08
CA ALA A 297 0.27 -5.29 2.04
C ALA A 297 1.80 -5.18 1.99
N GLY A 298 2.34 -4.27 1.16
CA GLY A 298 3.79 -4.03 1.08
C GLY A 298 4.38 -3.51 2.40
N HIS A 299 3.71 -2.58 3.08
CA HIS A 299 4.15 -2.11 4.40
C HIS A 299 4.03 -3.19 5.47
N ALA A 300 2.96 -3.98 5.45
CA ALA A 300 2.79 -5.11 6.37
C ALA A 300 3.88 -6.17 6.20
N ARG A 301 4.27 -6.51 4.97
CA ARG A 301 5.39 -7.44 4.71
C ARG A 301 6.70 -6.92 5.28
N ARG A 302 6.95 -5.61 5.19
CA ARG A 302 8.21 -4.98 5.62
C ARG A 302 8.26 -4.64 7.12
N VAL A 303 7.16 -4.77 7.86
CA VAL A 303 7.04 -4.20 9.19
C VAL A 303 8.06 -4.75 10.20
N LEU A 304 8.49 -6.00 10.01
CA LEU A 304 9.54 -6.65 10.79
C LEU A 304 10.80 -6.95 9.96
N SER A 305 10.83 -6.56 8.68
CA SER A 305 11.98 -6.80 7.81
C SER A 305 13.11 -5.84 8.16
N THR A 306 14.30 -6.39 8.38
CA THR A 306 15.54 -5.62 8.45
C THR A 306 16.46 -6.06 7.31
N PRO A 307 17.47 -5.24 6.93
CA PRO A 307 18.47 -5.65 5.95
C PRO A 307 19.06 -7.03 6.28
N GLU A 308 19.33 -7.31 7.55
CA GLU A 308 19.93 -8.57 8.01
C GLU A 308 19.01 -9.78 7.79
N THR A 309 17.69 -9.61 7.96
CA THR A 309 16.74 -10.70 7.69
C THR A 309 16.46 -10.86 6.20
N GLU A 310 16.46 -9.74 5.46
CA GLU A 310 16.15 -9.72 4.04
C GLU A 310 17.26 -10.38 3.21
N VAL A 311 18.54 -10.16 3.57
CA VAL A 311 19.67 -10.73 2.80
C VAL A 311 19.73 -12.26 2.79
N VAL A 312 19.03 -12.93 3.72
CA VAL A 312 19.00 -14.40 3.80
C VAL A 312 18.08 -14.99 2.73
N THR A 313 17.04 -14.26 2.30
CA THR A 313 16.08 -14.74 1.29
C THR A 313 16.67 -14.62 -0.13
N ASP A 314 15.98 -15.20 -1.11
CA ASP A 314 16.37 -15.14 -2.52
C ASP A 314 15.64 -14.07 -3.32
N VAL A 315 14.66 -13.40 -2.70
CA VAL A 315 13.91 -12.29 -3.28
C VAL A 315 13.87 -11.17 -2.26
N TRP A 316 14.54 -10.06 -2.55
CA TRP A 316 14.70 -8.93 -1.65
C TRP A 316 13.74 -7.80 -2.01
N GLU A 317 13.00 -7.31 -1.02
CA GLU A 317 12.27 -6.05 -1.08
C GLU A 317 13.25 -4.88 -0.87
N LEU A 318 13.55 -4.15 -1.95
CA LEU A 318 14.56 -3.10 -1.93
C LEU A 318 14.25 -1.93 -0.99
N ALA A 319 12.98 -1.76 -0.63
CA ALA A 319 12.54 -0.76 0.33
C ALA A 319 13.17 -0.96 1.72
N VAL A 320 13.55 -2.19 2.08
CA VAL A 320 14.27 -2.49 3.33
C VAL A 320 15.68 -1.87 3.32
N PHE A 321 16.26 -1.69 2.13
CA PHE A 321 17.57 -1.08 1.90
C PHE A 321 17.48 0.40 1.51
N GLY A 322 16.30 1.02 1.63
CA GLY A 322 16.07 2.43 1.23
C GLY A 322 15.89 2.65 -0.28
N HIS A 323 15.73 1.58 -1.06
CA HIS A 323 15.58 1.63 -2.53
C HIS A 323 14.16 1.22 -2.96
N SER A 324 13.79 1.35 -4.23
CA SER A 324 12.48 0.89 -4.73
C SER A 324 12.58 -0.37 -5.57
N GLY A 325 11.53 -1.18 -5.58
CA GLY A 325 11.41 -2.41 -6.37
C GLY A 325 11.84 -3.67 -5.62
N THR A 326 12.15 -4.72 -6.37
CA THR A 326 12.59 -6.02 -5.85
C THR A 326 13.83 -6.51 -6.59
N LEU A 327 14.66 -7.29 -5.91
CA LEU A 327 15.76 -8.06 -6.51
C LEU A 327 15.45 -9.54 -6.38
N SER A 328 15.58 -10.30 -7.46
CA SER A 328 15.44 -11.76 -7.42
C SER A 328 16.74 -12.42 -7.83
N PHE A 329 17.26 -13.29 -6.97
CA PHE A 329 18.44 -14.11 -7.23
C PHE A 329 18.08 -15.51 -7.73
N THR A 330 16.78 -15.81 -7.85
CA THR A 330 16.28 -17.15 -8.19
C THR A 330 16.69 -17.63 -9.58
N GLY A 331 17.02 -16.72 -10.49
CA GLY A 331 17.56 -17.03 -11.82
C GLY A 331 18.96 -17.66 -11.82
N ILE A 332 19.76 -17.42 -10.76
CA ILE A 332 21.13 -17.94 -10.64
C ILE A 332 21.09 -19.34 -10.04
N SER A 333 21.39 -20.37 -10.83
CA SER A 333 21.25 -21.77 -10.39
C SER A 333 22.34 -22.23 -9.42
N GLN A 334 23.59 -21.82 -9.65
CA GLN A 334 24.71 -22.27 -8.83
C GLN A 334 24.66 -21.66 -7.43
N HIS A 335 24.74 -22.49 -6.39
CA HIS A 335 24.57 -22.03 -5.01
C HIS A 335 25.65 -20.99 -4.62
N TRP A 336 26.92 -21.28 -4.95
CA TRP A 336 28.03 -20.38 -4.65
C TRP A 336 27.87 -19.02 -5.33
N LEU A 337 27.41 -19.00 -6.59
CA LEU A 337 27.27 -17.78 -7.38
C LEU A 337 26.09 -16.96 -6.87
N ARG A 338 24.98 -17.61 -6.50
CA ARG A 338 23.80 -16.98 -5.91
C ARG A 338 24.16 -16.30 -4.58
N GLU A 339 24.79 -17.02 -3.66
CA GLU A 339 25.16 -16.49 -2.35
C GLU A 339 26.26 -15.42 -2.46
N ALA A 340 27.21 -15.57 -3.38
CA ALA A 340 28.22 -14.54 -3.64
C ALA A 340 27.59 -13.27 -4.26
N ALA A 341 26.60 -13.42 -5.15
CA ALA A 341 25.85 -12.30 -5.74
C ALA A 341 25.01 -11.58 -4.67
N LYS A 342 24.36 -12.31 -3.77
CA LYS A 342 23.68 -11.75 -2.59
C LYS A 342 24.67 -10.96 -1.75
N ARG A 343 25.83 -11.54 -1.40
CA ARG A 343 26.83 -10.83 -0.59
C ARG A 343 27.38 -9.58 -1.27
N TRP A 344 27.61 -9.65 -2.57
CA TRP A 344 27.98 -8.49 -3.40
C TRP A 344 26.90 -7.41 -3.37
N ALA A 345 25.64 -7.77 -3.62
CA ALA A 345 24.52 -6.82 -3.63
C ALA A 345 24.34 -6.13 -2.28
N ALA A 346 24.47 -6.86 -1.16
CA ALA A 346 24.42 -6.30 0.19
C ALA A 346 25.58 -5.31 0.47
N ASP A 347 26.77 -5.57 -0.06
CA ASP A 347 27.93 -4.68 0.04
C ASP A 347 27.84 -3.46 -0.89
N ASP A 348 27.12 -3.59 -2.00
CA ASP A 348 27.02 -2.58 -3.07
C ASP A 348 25.85 -1.60 -2.85
N LEU A 349 24.68 -2.10 -2.42
CA LEU A 349 23.46 -1.30 -2.20
C LEU A 349 23.67 -0.07 -1.28
N PRO A 350 24.37 -0.17 -0.13
CA PRO A 350 24.59 0.99 0.76
C PRO A 350 25.47 2.08 0.15
N LYS A 351 26.33 1.73 -0.82
CA LYS A 351 27.25 2.68 -1.48
C LYS A 351 26.53 3.50 -2.56
N ARG A 352 25.36 3.04 -3.00
CA ARG A 352 24.56 3.72 -4.02
C ARG A 352 23.72 4.79 -3.36
N ARG A 353 24.06 6.06 -3.60
CA ARG A 353 23.24 7.19 -3.14
C ARG A 353 21.86 7.16 -3.81
N VAL A 354 20.82 7.11 -2.98
CA VAL A 354 19.49 7.60 -3.37
C VAL A 354 19.59 9.12 -3.36
N ARG A 355 19.58 9.75 -4.54
CA ARG A 355 19.53 11.21 -4.61
C ARG A 355 18.14 11.66 -4.19
N ALA A 356 18.05 12.73 -3.40
CA ALA A 356 16.79 13.39 -3.11
C ALA A 356 16.04 13.65 -4.44
N GLY A 357 14.77 13.24 -4.52
CA GLY A 357 13.95 13.33 -5.74
C GLY A 357 14.04 12.14 -6.71
N ARG A 358 15.12 11.34 -6.73
CA ARG A 358 15.19 10.14 -7.61
C ARG A 358 14.76 8.87 -6.86
N ARG A 359 13.53 8.42 -7.12
CA ARG A 359 12.96 7.22 -6.51
C ARG A 359 13.52 5.88 -7.05
N THR A 360 14.24 5.84 -8.18
CA THR A 360 14.34 4.59 -8.99
C THR A 360 15.74 4.11 -9.38
N SER A 361 16.81 4.90 -9.34
CA SER A 361 18.02 4.54 -10.13
C SER A 361 18.94 3.47 -9.52
N ALA A 362 19.04 3.37 -8.20
CA ALA A 362 20.06 2.51 -7.57
C ALA A 362 19.68 1.02 -7.59
N GLY A 363 18.44 0.68 -7.25
CA GLY A 363 17.91 -0.70 -7.32
C GLY A 363 17.91 -1.28 -8.73
N LEU A 364 17.60 -0.45 -9.74
CA LEU A 364 17.65 -0.84 -11.15
C LEU A 364 19.06 -1.29 -11.55
N SER A 365 20.12 -0.57 -11.15
CA SER A 365 21.49 -0.93 -11.52
C SER A 365 21.91 -2.29 -10.96
N VAL A 366 21.61 -2.58 -9.68
CA VAL A 366 21.91 -3.89 -9.08
C VAL A 366 21.13 -5.01 -9.78
N ARG A 367 19.87 -4.74 -10.15
CA ARG A 367 19.06 -5.69 -10.93
C ARG A 367 19.68 -6.03 -12.29
N HIS A 368 20.30 -5.05 -12.97
CA HIS A 368 21.00 -5.31 -14.22
C HIS A 368 22.18 -6.26 -14.02
N HIS A 369 23.02 -6.02 -13.00
CA HIS A 369 24.15 -6.90 -12.68
C HIS A 369 23.69 -8.35 -12.40
N ILE A 370 22.60 -8.51 -11.62
CA ILE A 370 22.01 -9.83 -11.34
C ILE A 370 21.48 -10.49 -12.62
N GLY A 371 20.88 -9.73 -13.53
CA GLY A 371 20.47 -10.22 -14.85
C GLY A 371 21.66 -10.74 -15.68
N CYS A 372 22.79 -10.02 -15.66
CA CYS A 372 24.01 -10.44 -16.34
C CYS A 372 24.63 -11.69 -15.69
N LEU A 373 24.61 -11.81 -14.36
CA LEU A 373 25.01 -13.04 -13.66
C LEU A 373 24.07 -14.22 -13.95
N THR A 374 22.79 -13.95 -14.18
CA THR A 374 21.83 -14.99 -14.60
C THR A 374 22.22 -15.58 -15.95
N ARG A 375 22.67 -14.75 -16.90
CA ARG A 375 23.20 -15.20 -18.20
C ARG A 375 24.50 -16.01 -18.05
N LEU A 376 25.39 -15.62 -17.14
CA LEU A 376 26.57 -16.43 -16.80
C LEU A 376 26.15 -17.79 -16.22
N SER A 377 25.18 -17.78 -15.30
CA SER A 377 24.62 -18.99 -14.69
C SER A 377 23.98 -19.93 -15.72
N GLU A 378 23.29 -19.39 -16.73
CA GLU A 378 22.80 -20.15 -17.89
C GLU A 378 23.91 -20.84 -18.66
N SER A 379 25.02 -20.14 -18.91
CA SER A 379 26.19 -20.74 -19.58
C SER A 379 26.81 -21.86 -18.74
N LEU A 380 27.03 -21.61 -17.45
CA LEU A 380 27.62 -22.60 -16.53
C LEU A 380 26.76 -23.85 -16.36
N ARG A 381 25.42 -23.71 -16.43
CA ARG A 381 24.49 -24.85 -16.36
C ARG A 381 24.70 -25.89 -17.46
N MET A 382 25.34 -25.53 -18.57
CA MET A 382 25.61 -26.44 -19.68
C MET A 382 26.79 -27.39 -19.40
N ARG A 383 27.60 -27.12 -18.36
CA ARG A 383 28.64 -28.04 -17.90
C ARG A 383 28.04 -29.30 -17.25
N THR A 384 28.81 -30.37 -17.20
CA THR A 384 28.43 -31.62 -16.53
C THR A 384 28.20 -31.46 -15.03
N ASP A 385 29.07 -30.69 -14.35
CA ASP A 385 28.91 -30.30 -12.94
C ASP A 385 27.95 -29.12 -12.75
N ARG A 386 27.34 -28.63 -13.84
CA ARG A 386 26.46 -27.45 -13.90
C ARG A 386 27.13 -26.18 -13.33
N GLY A 387 28.45 -26.16 -13.21
CA GLY A 387 29.23 -25.08 -12.61
C GLY A 387 29.11 -24.94 -11.09
N GLU A 388 28.69 -25.99 -10.36
CA GLU A 388 28.54 -25.93 -8.89
C GLU A 388 29.88 -25.88 -8.14
N HIS A 389 30.99 -26.26 -8.78
CA HIS A 389 32.31 -26.32 -8.15
C HIS A 389 33.22 -25.20 -8.63
N PRO A 390 33.44 -24.11 -7.84
CA PRO A 390 34.25 -22.97 -8.27
C PRO A 390 35.68 -23.34 -8.68
N ALA A 391 36.28 -24.33 -8.02
CA ALA A 391 37.64 -24.81 -8.32
C ALA A 391 37.78 -25.53 -9.67
N ALA A 392 36.67 -25.98 -10.27
CA ALA A 392 36.66 -26.62 -11.58
C ALA A 392 36.39 -25.63 -12.72
N LEU A 393 36.19 -24.35 -12.40
CA LEU A 393 35.93 -23.29 -13.36
C LEU A 393 37.22 -22.62 -13.81
N GLY A 394 37.35 -22.37 -15.11
CA GLY A 394 38.53 -21.75 -15.69
C GLY A 394 38.24 -20.93 -16.93
N ARG A 395 39.29 -20.63 -17.69
CA ARG A 395 39.20 -19.76 -18.87
C ARG A 395 38.20 -20.26 -19.92
N THR A 396 38.19 -21.56 -20.19
CA THR A 396 37.30 -22.19 -21.19
C THR A 396 35.82 -21.94 -20.89
N ASP A 397 35.44 -21.87 -19.61
CA ASP A 397 34.05 -21.58 -19.22
C ASP A 397 33.66 -20.13 -19.49
N MET A 398 34.60 -19.21 -19.30
CA MET A 398 34.39 -17.80 -19.61
C MET A 398 34.33 -17.60 -21.13
N GLU A 399 35.16 -18.29 -21.90
CA GLU A 399 35.10 -18.28 -23.36
C GLU A 399 33.76 -18.82 -23.88
N ALA A 400 33.26 -19.93 -23.32
CA ALA A 400 31.93 -20.45 -23.63
C ALA A 400 30.83 -19.42 -23.36
N PHE A 401 30.92 -18.67 -22.25
CA PHE A 401 30.01 -17.58 -21.95
C PHE A 401 30.11 -16.42 -22.95
N LEU A 402 31.32 -15.99 -23.33
CA LEU A 402 31.53 -14.93 -24.32
C LEU A 402 31.01 -15.33 -25.71
N HIS A 403 31.24 -16.58 -26.13
CA HIS A 403 30.69 -17.13 -27.37
C HIS A 403 29.16 -17.18 -27.33
N ARG A 404 28.56 -17.56 -26.19
CA ARG A 404 27.11 -17.53 -26.00
C ARG A 404 26.55 -16.12 -26.16
N LEU A 405 27.20 -15.10 -25.60
CA LEU A 405 26.77 -13.71 -25.78
C LEU A 405 26.88 -13.24 -27.23
N ALA A 406 27.98 -13.56 -27.92
CA ALA A 406 28.16 -13.24 -29.33
C ALA A 406 27.08 -13.91 -30.21
N TYR A 407 26.75 -15.16 -29.93
CA TYR A 407 25.66 -15.86 -30.60
C TYR A 407 24.31 -15.17 -30.38
N LEU A 408 23.96 -14.85 -29.12
CA LEU A 408 22.70 -14.17 -28.79
C LEU A 408 22.55 -12.82 -29.48
N GLU A 409 23.64 -12.07 -29.61
CA GLU A 409 23.67 -10.82 -30.36
C GLU A 409 23.43 -11.07 -31.86
N SER A 410 24.14 -12.04 -32.45
CA SER A 410 24.02 -12.35 -33.88
C SER A 410 22.61 -12.77 -34.32
N VAL A 411 21.84 -13.37 -33.41
CA VAL A 411 20.43 -13.76 -33.65
C VAL A 411 19.42 -12.71 -33.16
N GLY A 412 19.89 -11.54 -32.75
CA GLY A 412 19.04 -10.40 -32.33
C GLY A 412 18.31 -10.60 -31.00
N GLN A 413 18.70 -11.58 -30.17
CA GLN A 413 18.10 -11.79 -28.85
C GLN A 413 18.62 -10.80 -27.79
N ILE A 414 19.80 -10.22 -28.03
CA ILE A 414 20.35 -9.10 -27.26
C ILE A 414 20.92 -8.06 -28.22
N SER A 415 20.98 -6.81 -27.78
CA SER A 415 21.72 -5.77 -28.50
C SER A 415 23.22 -5.87 -28.23
N ASP A 416 24.01 -5.23 -29.09
CA ASP A 416 25.45 -5.04 -28.88
C ASP A 416 25.75 -4.33 -27.54
N ASP A 417 25.04 -3.25 -27.21
CA ASP A 417 25.16 -2.59 -25.90
C ASP A 417 24.88 -3.56 -24.74
N ALA A 418 23.88 -4.44 -24.87
CA ALA A 418 23.57 -5.42 -23.84
C ALA A 418 24.68 -6.48 -23.70
N ARG A 419 25.36 -6.85 -24.79
CA ARG A 419 26.56 -7.72 -24.76
C ARG A 419 27.72 -7.03 -24.04
N ILE A 420 28.06 -5.81 -24.44
CA ILE A 420 29.14 -5.03 -23.82
C ILE A 420 28.88 -4.85 -22.32
N ARG A 421 27.64 -4.48 -21.97
CA ARG A 421 27.21 -4.31 -20.58
C ARG A 421 27.29 -5.61 -19.79
N ALA A 422 26.86 -6.74 -20.35
CA ALA A 422 26.98 -8.03 -19.69
C ALA A 422 28.43 -8.39 -19.35
N CYS A 423 29.37 -8.19 -20.29
CA CYS A 423 30.79 -8.40 -20.03
C CYS A 423 31.31 -7.49 -18.90
N ARG A 424 30.98 -6.19 -18.94
CA ARG A 424 31.42 -5.20 -17.93
C ARG A 424 30.86 -5.51 -16.54
N GLU A 425 29.58 -5.80 -16.43
CA GLU A 425 28.92 -6.04 -15.14
C GLU A 425 29.35 -7.36 -14.52
N VAL A 426 29.46 -8.45 -15.30
CA VAL A 426 29.98 -9.73 -14.79
C VAL A 426 31.42 -9.57 -14.30
N ARG A 427 32.27 -8.88 -15.08
CA ARG A 427 33.63 -8.57 -14.68
C ARG A 427 33.68 -7.80 -13.36
N ALA A 428 32.87 -6.76 -13.22
CA ALA A 428 32.82 -5.92 -12.02
C ALA A 428 32.42 -6.75 -10.78
N VAL A 429 31.37 -7.58 -10.89
CA VAL A 429 30.92 -8.44 -9.78
C VAL A 429 32.00 -9.47 -9.41
N LEU A 430 32.56 -10.20 -10.37
CA LEU A 430 33.57 -11.23 -10.09
C LEU A 430 34.84 -10.62 -9.48
N THR A 431 35.24 -9.43 -9.93
CA THR A 431 36.36 -8.68 -9.34
C THR A 431 36.05 -8.31 -7.89
N ARG A 432 34.84 -7.85 -7.61
CA ARG A 432 34.43 -7.50 -6.24
C ARG A 432 34.30 -8.73 -5.34
N ILE A 433 33.82 -9.87 -5.84
CA ILE A 433 33.76 -11.16 -5.12
C ILE A 433 35.16 -11.58 -4.65
N ARG A 434 36.17 -11.47 -5.53
CA ARG A 434 37.57 -11.71 -5.17
C ARG A 434 38.08 -10.72 -4.13
N ALA A 435 37.82 -9.42 -4.32
CA ALA A 435 38.24 -8.38 -3.39
C ALA A 435 37.61 -8.52 -1.99
N MET A 436 36.38 -9.07 -1.90
CA MET A 436 35.72 -9.40 -0.63
C MET A 436 36.28 -10.68 0.04
N GLY A 437 37.23 -11.37 -0.61
CA GLY A 437 37.85 -12.58 -0.09
C GLY A 437 36.95 -13.82 -0.14
N LEU A 438 35.88 -13.81 -0.94
CA LEU A 438 34.94 -14.94 -1.04
C LEU A 438 35.53 -16.17 -1.75
N THR A 439 36.71 -16.02 -2.39
CA THR A 439 37.44 -17.10 -3.08
C THR A 439 38.47 -17.81 -2.21
N ARG A 440 38.68 -17.34 -0.97
CA ARG A 440 39.60 -17.96 0.00
C ARG A 440 39.10 -19.37 0.40
N PRO A 441 39.98 -20.24 0.95
CA PRO A 441 39.56 -21.53 1.50
C PRO A 441 38.38 -21.39 2.47
N ASP A 442 37.47 -22.35 2.44
CA ASP A 442 36.25 -22.43 3.27
C ASP A 442 35.27 -21.25 3.10
N ARG A 443 35.34 -20.53 1.98
CA ARG A 443 34.37 -19.49 1.59
C ARG A 443 33.50 -19.94 0.41
N LEU A 444 32.46 -19.15 0.13
CA LEU A 444 31.42 -19.48 -0.86
C LEU A 444 31.99 -19.87 -2.23
N ALA A 445 32.97 -19.11 -2.73
CA ALA A 445 33.61 -19.34 -4.03
C ALA A 445 35.01 -19.95 -3.89
N ALA A 446 35.24 -20.77 -2.87
CA ALA A 446 36.56 -21.33 -2.57
C ALA A 446 37.18 -22.04 -3.78
N GLY A 447 38.42 -21.68 -4.09
CA GLY A 447 39.18 -22.26 -5.20
C GLY A 447 38.88 -21.67 -6.58
N LEU A 448 38.01 -20.65 -6.69
CA LEU A 448 37.78 -19.97 -7.97
C LEU A 448 39.09 -19.36 -8.50
N GLY A 449 39.59 -19.92 -9.61
CA GLY A 449 40.87 -19.53 -10.21
C GLY A 449 40.86 -18.10 -10.75
N GLU A 450 42.06 -17.54 -10.96
CA GLU A 450 42.23 -16.22 -11.61
C GLU A 450 41.80 -16.26 -13.08
N ASP A 451 41.94 -17.41 -13.73
CA ASP A 451 41.59 -17.64 -15.13
C ASP A 451 40.08 -17.61 -15.41
N PHE A 452 39.23 -17.76 -14.39
CA PHE A 452 37.78 -17.54 -14.51
C PHE A 452 37.45 -16.04 -14.41
N ALA A 453 37.96 -15.25 -15.35
CA ALA A 453 37.79 -13.80 -15.37
C ALA A 453 37.58 -13.28 -16.80
N ILE A 454 36.88 -12.14 -16.89
CA ILE A 454 36.75 -11.36 -18.12
C ILE A 454 37.85 -10.30 -18.10
N ALA A 455 38.76 -10.37 -19.07
CA ALA A 455 39.81 -9.38 -19.28
C ALA A 455 39.25 -8.11 -19.96
N VAL A 456 40.04 -7.03 -19.98
CA VAL A 456 39.66 -5.82 -20.74
C VAL A 456 39.50 -6.14 -22.23
N SER A 457 40.39 -6.98 -22.76
CA SER A 457 40.41 -7.39 -24.17
C SER A 457 39.23 -8.28 -24.58
N ASP A 458 38.52 -8.88 -23.62
CA ASP A 458 37.33 -9.70 -23.88
C ASP A 458 36.08 -8.85 -24.12
N ILE A 459 36.14 -7.56 -23.78
CA ILE A 459 35.02 -6.63 -23.94
C ILE A 459 35.04 -6.13 -25.40
N PRO A 460 33.96 -6.31 -26.17
CA PRO A 460 33.88 -5.77 -27.52
C PRO A 460 34.17 -4.27 -27.54
N ALA A 461 34.77 -3.79 -28.64
CA ALA A 461 34.94 -2.35 -28.86
C ALA A 461 33.57 -1.68 -28.82
N GLU A 462 33.49 -0.50 -28.20
CA GLU A 462 32.25 0.27 -28.27
C GLU A 462 31.97 0.60 -29.74
N PRO A 463 30.71 0.48 -30.19
CA PRO A 463 30.34 0.97 -31.50
C PRO A 463 30.73 2.44 -31.58
N GLU A 464 31.19 2.88 -32.77
CA GLU A 464 31.45 4.31 -32.95
C GLU A 464 30.21 5.10 -32.52
N PRO A 465 30.37 6.19 -31.75
CA PRO A 465 29.25 7.00 -31.34
C PRO A 465 28.42 7.30 -32.58
N GLY A 466 27.15 6.89 -32.58
CA GLY A 466 26.22 7.35 -33.60
C GLY A 466 26.30 8.88 -33.69
N GLU A 467 26.04 9.45 -34.87
CA GLU A 467 26.06 10.90 -35.05
C GLU A 467 25.41 11.59 -33.83
N PRO A 468 26.09 12.56 -33.20
CA PRO A 468 25.63 13.16 -31.95
C PRO A 468 24.16 13.54 -32.09
N ASN A 469 23.32 13.03 -31.18
CA ASN A 469 21.86 13.20 -31.13
C ASN A 469 21.41 14.36 -32.02
N ARG A 470 20.96 14.05 -33.24
CA ARG A 470 20.26 15.07 -34.03
C ARG A 470 19.07 15.47 -33.19
N ASP A 471 19.04 16.74 -32.79
CA ASP A 471 17.78 17.37 -32.40
C ASP A 471 16.73 16.99 -33.45
N LEU A 472 15.50 16.74 -32.99
CA LEU A 472 14.42 16.51 -33.92
C LEU A 472 14.37 17.70 -34.90
N PRO A 473 14.32 17.45 -36.22
CA PRO A 473 14.24 18.52 -37.20
C PRO A 473 13.18 19.55 -36.81
N PRO A 474 13.42 20.86 -37.00
CA PRO A 474 12.49 21.91 -36.59
C PRO A 474 11.06 21.68 -37.10
N GLU A 475 10.91 21.05 -38.28
CA GLU A 475 9.64 20.71 -38.89
C GLU A 475 8.88 19.63 -38.09
N ILE A 476 9.60 18.62 -37.57
CA ILE A 476 9.03 17.59 -36.69
C ILE A 476 8.66 18.19 -35.34
N MET A 477 9.53 19.04 -34.77
CA MET A 477 9.22 19.73 -33.51
C MET A 477 8.02 20.65 -33.63
N ALA A 478 7.88 21.39 -34.74
CA ALA A 478 6.73 22.23 -35.01
C ALA A 478 5.43 21.40 -35.09
N GLN A 479 5.46 20.25 -35.78
CA GLN A 479 4.32 19.33 -35.85
C GLN A 479 3.95 18.76 -34.47
N LEU A 480 4.93 18.33 -33.68
CA LEU A 480 4.69 17.83 -32.33
C LEU A 480 4.05 18.91 -31.44
N CYS A 481 4.60 20.12 -31.43
CA CYS A 481 4.07 21.25 -30.68
C CYS A 481 2.65 21.64 -31.09
N ALA A 482 2.33 21.58 -32.38
CA ALA A 482 1.01 21.92 -32.92
C ALA A 482 -0.10 20.91 -32.55
N HIS A 483 0.27 19.71 -32.08
CA HIS A 483 -0.66 18.60 -31.81
C HIS A 483 -0.65 18.11 -30.36
N LEU A 484 -0.02 18.83 -29.43
CA LEU A 484 0.00 18.48 -28.01
C LEU A 484 -1.40 18.45 -27.38
N ASP A 485 -2.34 19.20 -27.94
CA ASP A 485 -3.75 19.23 -27.55
C ASP A 485 -4.48 17.89 -27.73
N ARG A 486 -3.94 17.01 -28.58
CA ARG A 486 -4.46 15.64 -28.80
C ARG A 486 -4.14 14.68 -27.66
N LEU A 487 -3.22 15.03 -26.77
CA LEU A 487 -2.93 14.26 -25.56
C LEU A 487 -4.08 14.44 -24.57
N THR A 488 -4.85 13.38 -24.31
CA THR A 488 -6.09 13.43 -23.50
C THR A 488 -5.84 13.53 -22.00
N SER A 489 -4.66 13.17 -21.51
CA SER A 489 -4.24 13.40 -20.12
C SER A 489 -3.55 14.76 -20.02
N PRO A 490 -4.11 15.70 -19.24
CA PRO A 490 -3.46 16.97 -18.95
C PRO A 490 -2.06 16.79 -18.34
N GLU A 491 -1.88 15.79 -17.47
CA GLU A 491 -0.62 15.51 -16.78
C GLU A 491 0.47 15.07 -17.76
N ILE A 492 0.13 14.18 -18.69
CA ILE A 492 1.07 13.72 -19.73
C ILE A 492 1.42 14.87 -20.67
N ARG A 493 0.43 15.69 -21.05
CA ARG A 493 0.67 16.87 -21.88
C ARG A 493 1.67 17.82 -21.23
N THR A 494 1.45 18.17 -19.96
CA THR A 494 2.35 19.02 -19.19
C THR A 494 3.75 18.43 -19.08
N ALA A 495 3.88 17.12 -18.86
CA ALA A 495 5.19 16.47 -18.79
C ALA A 495 5.94 16.52 -20.13
N VAL A 496 5.24 16.34 -21.26
CA VAL A 496 5.83 16.44 -22.61
C VAL A 496 6.23 17.88 -22.93
N GLU A 497 5.41 18.86 -22.57
CA GLU A 497 5.74 20.29 -22.71
C GLU A 497 7.01 20.64 -21.94
N LEU A 498 7.15 20.19 -20.70
CA LEU A 498 8.38 20.38 -19.93
C LEU A 498 9.59 19.73 -20.59
N ALA A 499 9.44 18.54 -21.16
CA ALA A 499 10.53 17.86 -21.86
C ALA A 499 11.00 18.66 -23.08
N ILE A 500 10.06 19.21 -23.85
CA ILE A 500 10.34 20.06 -25.02
C ILE A 500 11.04 21.36 -24.59
N ASP A 501 10.50 22.06 -23.60
CA ASP A 501 10.98 23.39 -23.22
C ASP A 501 12.33 23.34 -22.47
N THR A 502 12.62 22.24 -21.77
CA THR A 502 13.79 22.16 -20.88
C THR A 502 14.86 21.14 -21.31
N GLY A 503 14.56 20.26 -22.28
CA GLY A 503 15.44 19.14 -22.66
C GLY A 503 15.68 18.12 -21.54
N ARG A 504 14.86 18.15 -20.48
CA ARG A 504 15.02 17.33 -19.29
C ARG A 504 14.63 15.88 -19.55
N ARG A 505 15.30 14.97 -18.85
CA ARG A 505 14.95 13.54 -18.91
C ARG A 505 13.57 13.32 -18.27
N PRO A 506 12.78 12.35 -18.76
CA PRO A 506 11.49 12.02 -18.17
C PRO A 506 11.55 11.80 -16.65
N GLU A 507 12.58 11.11 -16.15
CA GLU A 507 12.73 10.89 -14.71
C GLU A 507 12.99 12.16 -13.89
N GLU A 508 13.52 13.22 -14.50
CA GLU A 508 13.78 14.50 -13.84
C GLU A 508 12.49 15.32 -13.76
N ILE A 509 11.66 15.27 -14.80
CA ILE A 509 10.34 15.91 -14.84
C ILE A 509 9.39 15.25 -13.83
N CYS A 510 9.37 13.92 -13.77
CA CYS A 510 8.54 13.18 -12.81
C CYS A 510 8.99 13.34 -11.33
N ALA A 511 10.16 13.92 -11.10
CA ALA A 511 10.73 14.16 -9.78
C ALA A 511 10.52 15.60 -9.27
N LEU A 512 9.90 16.46 -10.07
CA LEU A 512 9.65 17.85 -9.70
C LEU A 512 8.72 17.96 -8.48
N ASN A 513 9.05 18.86 -7.56
CA ASN A 513 8.21 19.17 -6.41
C ASN A 513 7.00 20.01 -6.83
N PHE A 514 5.97 20.04 -5.99
CA PHE A 514 4.76 20.83 -6.25
C PHE A 514 5.04 22.34 -6.33
N ASP A 515 6.05 22.82 -5.59
CA ASP A 515 6.52 24.21 -5.52
C ASP A 515 7.70 24.52 -6.45
N CYS A 516 7.91 23.71 -7.50
CA CYS A 516 9.05 23.85 -8.41
C CYS A 516 8.95 25.01 -9.42
N LEU A 517 7.93 25.86 -9.32
CA LEU A 517 7.72 27.00 -10.22
C LEU A 517 7.83 28.31 -9.45
N THR A 518 8.74 29.17 -9.89
CA THR A 518 8.85 30.56 -9.44
C THR A 518 8.64 31.51 -10.62
N ARG A 519 8.75 32.82 -10.38
CA ARG A 519 8.92 33.82 -11.42
C ARG A 519 10.29 34.46 -11.33
N ASP A 520 10.88 34.80 -12.47
CA ASP A 520 12.07 35.67 -12.51
C ASP A 520 11.70 37.15 -12.32
N ASP A 521 12.70 38.02 -12.40
CA ASP A 521 12.56 39.47 -12.25
C ASP A 521 11.65 40.10 -13.32
N ASP A 522 11.48 39.44 -14.47
CA ASP A 522 10.60 39.85 -15.57
C ASP A 522 9.19 39.23 -15.44
N GLY A 523 8.94 38.44 -14.40
CA GLY A 523 7.66 37.80 -14.13
C GLY A 523 7.39 36.55 -14.97
N LEU A 524 8.37 36.01 -15.69
CA LEU A 524 8.24 34.79 -16.49
C LEU A 524 8.31 33.54 -15.60
N PRO A 525 7.55 32.48 -15.90
CA PRO A 525 7.61 31.25 -15.12
C PRO A 525 8.96 30.55 -15.30
N VAL A 526 9.61 30.28 -14.18
CA VAL A 526 10.92 29.63 -14.13
C VAL A 526 10.81 28.36 -13.28
N LEU A 527 11.34 27.27 -13.81
CA LEU A 527 11.45 26.02 -13.10
C LEU A 527 12.65 26.06 -12.15
N VAL A 528 12.41 25.88 -10.85
CA VAL A 528 13.45 25.78 -9.81
C VAL A 528 13.67 24.33 -9.46
N TYR A 529 14.91 23.87 -9.57
CA TYR A 529 15.30 22.52 -9.17
C TYR A 529 16.74 22.50 -8.63
N GLN A 530 17.08 21.44 -7.90
CA GLN A 530 18.46 21.20 -7.45
C GLN A 530 19.26 20.51 -8.55
N GLY A 531 20.33 21.16 -9.01
CA GLY A 531 21.26 20.60 -10.00
C GLY A 531 22.19 19.52 -9.46
N LEU A 532 22.96 18.87 -10.36
CA LEU A 532 23.89 17.78 -10.07
C LEU A 532 25.01 18.15 -9.05
N LEU A 533 25.21 19.44 -8.77
CA LEU A 533 26.27 19.99 -7.93
C LEU A 533 25.78 20.68 -6.63
N HIS A 534 24.51 20.53 -6.24
CA HIS A 534 23.87 21.24 -5.10
C HIS A 534 23.63 22.75 -5.31
N ASP A 535 23.83 23.28 -6.50
CA ASP A 535 23.40 24.64 -6.85
C ASP A 535 21.92 24.64 -7.28
N GLN A 536 21.17 25.65 -6.84
CA GLN A 536 19.85 25.96 -7.39
C GLN A 536 20.02 26.40 -8.83
N VAL A 537 19.37 25.69 -9.76
CA VAL A 537 19.38 26.06 -11.17
C VAL A 537 17.97 26.44 -11.60
N THR A 538 17.87 27.57 -12.25
CA THR A 538 16.65 28.16 -12.79
C THR A 538 16.63 27.99 -14.31
N VAL A 539 15.53 27.46 -14.86
CA VAL A 539 15.35 27.34 -16.32
C VAL A 539 14.04 28.01 -16.71
N LEU A 540 14.11 28.92 -17.69
CA LEU A 540 12.95 29.60 -18.28
C LEU A 540 12.02 28.60 -18.95
N VAL A 541 10.73 28.70 -18.66
CA VAL A 541 9.68 27.95 -19.35
C VAL A 541 8.93 28.95 -20.24
N THR A 542 9.01 28.79 -21.56
CA THR A 542 8.67 29.85 -22.54
C THR A 542 7.16 30.02 -22.80
N ARG A 543 6.28 29.31 -22.09
CA ARG A 543 4.83 29.36 -22.34
C ARG A 543 4.06 30.13 -21.23
N PRO A 544 3.25 31.14 -21.58
CA PRO A 544 2.68 32.11 -20.62
C PRO A 544 1.44 31.63 -19.83
N HIS A 545 0.96 30.39 -20.01
CA HIS A 545 -0.31 29.91 -19.44
C HIS A 545 -0.17 28.77 -18.43
N TRP A 546 0.90 28.79 -17.63
CA TRP A 546 1.03 27.87 -16.51
C TRP A 546 0.20 28.40 -15.32
N PRO A 547 -0.81 27.67 -14.83
CA PRO A 547 -1.48 28.05 -13.59
C PRO A 547 -0.47 27.90 -12.46
N VAL A 548 -0.10 29.03 -11.85
CA VAL A 548 0.56 29.02 -10.54
C VAL A 548 -0.50 28.51 -9.57
N TRP A 549 -0.32 27.28 -9.07
CA TRP A 549 -1.18 26.72 -8.05
C TRP A 549 -1.03 27.58 -6.79
N SER A 550 -2.06 28.36 -6.46
CA SER A 550 -2.16 29.10 -5.20
C SER A 550 -2.73 28.26 -4.07
#